data_AF-X1PJA5-F1
#
_entry.id   AF-X1PJA5-F1
#
_cell.length_a   1.000
_cell.length_b   1.000
_cell.length_c   1.000
_cell.angle_alpha   90.00
_cell.angle_beta   90.00
_cell.angle_gamma   90.00
#
_symmetry.space_group_name_H-M   'P 1'
#
loop_
_entity.id
_entity.type
_entity.pdbx_description
1 polymer ?
#
loop_
_entity_poly.entity_id
_entity_poly.type
_entity_poly.pdbx_seq_one_letter_code
_entity_poly.pdbx_strand_id
1 'polypeptide(L)'
;AGKCRLQNKITKSLLGGLKIDRTGSIVKLRGLKDYSFGAKNVIKGIRVSALKITDNVYSQEKWPSFRGLLRSGKPEDYIVETVTKHLTRNYTKGNVNLDGVVSPYVFADSAVIP
;
A
#
# COMPACT_ATOMS: atom_id res chain seq x y z
N ALA A 1 -16.97 -6.55 14.75
CA ALA A 1 -16.84 -5.80 16.02
C ALA A 1 -16.37 -4.35 15.86
N GLY A 2 -15.36 -4.05 15.04
CA GLY A 2 -14.76 -2.69 14.95
C GLY A 2 -15.73 -1.55 14.62
N LYS A 3 -16.59 -1.71 13.60
CA LYS A 3 -17.57 -0.68 13.18
C LYS A 3 -18.50 -0.26 14.33
N CYS A 4 -19.08 -1.22 15.05
CA CYS A 4 -20.01 -0.95 16.15
C CYS A 4 -19.35 -0.11 17.25
N ARG A 5 -18.09 -0.39 17.58
CA ARG A 5 -17.32 0.34 18.59
C ARG A 5 -16.97 1.78 18.17
N LEU A 6 -16.93 2.05 16.86
CA LEU A 6 -16.55 3.36 16.31
C LEU A 6 -17.74 4.16 15.76
N GLN A 7 -18.95 3.60 15.78
CA GLN A 7 -20.14 4.18 15.16
C GLN A 7 -20.41 5.62 15.64
N ASN A 8 -20.28 5.86 16.96
CA ASN A 8 -20.51 7.18 17.58
C ASN A 8 -19.39 8.20 17.27
N LYS A 9 -18.30 7.77 16.62
CA LYS A 9 -17.19 8.63 16.18
C LYS A 9 -17.24 8.94 14.68
N ILE A 10 -18.25 8.41 13.97
CA ILE A 10 -18.44 8.67 12.54
C ILE A 10 -19.16 10.00 12.35
N THR A 11 -18.46 10.99 11.82
CA THR A 11 -18.98 12.34 11.59
C THR A 11 -18.43 12.87 10.27
N LYS A 12 -19.30 13.37 9.38
CA LYS A 12 -18.90 13.78 8.02
C LYS A 12 -18.17 15.12 7.96
N SER A 13 -18.45 16.03 8.89
CA SER A 13 -18.03 17.43 8.84
C SER A 13 -16.90 17.79 9.80
N LEU A 14 -16.51 16.89 10.69
CA LEU A 14 -15.47 17.15 11.68
C LEU A 14 -14.08 16.90 11.07
N LEU A 15 -13.22 17.92 11.09
CA LEU A 15 -11.82 17.77 10.72
C LEU A 15 -11.14 16.76 11.64
N GLY A 16 -10.44 15.78 11.07
CA GLY A 16 -9.85 14.67 11.83
C GLY A 16 -10.84 13.59 12.29
N GLY A 17 -12.14 13.77 12.01
CA GLY A 17 -13.19 12.78 12.30
C GLY A 17 -13.20 11.59 11.34
N LEU A 18 -13.87 10.50 11.75
CA LEU A 18 -14.06 9.32 10.89
C LEU A 18 -15.23 9.56 9.93
N LYS A 19 -15.04 9.35 8.64
CA LYS A 19 -16.12 9.33 7.65
C LYS A 19 -16.28 7.95 7.01
N ILE A 20 -17.48 7.66 6.54
CA ILE A 20 -17.70 6.54 5.61
C ILE A 20 -17.24 7.02 4.23
N ASP A 21 -16.07 6.54 3.78
CA ASP A 21 -15.54 6.86 2.45
C ASP A 21 -16.22 6.05 1.34
N ARG A 22 -16.56 4.79 1.62
CA ARG A 22 -17.21 3.89 0.67
C ARG A 22 -17.88 2.70 1.35
N THR A 23 -18.89 2.15 0.68
CA THR A 23 -19.53 0.87 1.03
C THR A 23 -19.45 -0.08 -0.17
N GLY A 24 -19.48 -1.38 0.10
CA GLY A 24 -19.34 -2.41 -0.93
C GLY A 24 -19.48 -3.79 -0.32
N SER A 25 -19.91 -4.76 -1.13
CA SER A 25 -20.11 -6.14 -0.71
C SER A 25 -18.83 -6.97 -0.75
N ILE A 26 -17.87 -6.59 -1.59
CA ILE A 26 -16.65 -7.38 -1.82
C ILE A 26 -15.42 -6.49 -1.70
N VAL A 27 -14.46 -6.97 -0.91
CA VAL A 27 -13.10 -6.44 -0.83
C VAL A 27 -12.12 -7.60 -1.00
N LYS A 28 -11.07 -7.40 -1.79
CA LYS A 28 -9.95 -8.33 -1.89
C LYS A 28 -8.70 -7.65 -1.36
N LEU A 29 -8.21 -8.11 -0.21
CA LEU A 29 -6.98 -7.63 0.41
C LEU A 29 -5.84 -8.58 0.03
N ARG A 30 -4.74 -8.04 -0.50
CA ARG A 30 -3.57 -8.81 -0.93
C ARG A 30 -2.32 -8.46 -0.13
N GLY A 31 -2.30 -7.29 0.49
CA GLY A 31 -1.23 -6.85 1.37
C GLY A 31 -1.33 -5.37 1.73
N LEU A 32 -0.26 -4.81 2.28
CA LEU A 32 -0.22 -3.40 2.68
C LEU A 32 -0.36 -2.48 1.45
N LYS A 33 -1.46 -1.72 1.39
CA LYS A 33 -1.81 -0.86 0.25
C LYS A 33 -1.90 -1.64 -1.07
N ASP A 34 -2.25 -2.93 -1.03
CA ASP A 34 -2.60 -3.74 -2.20
C ASP A 34 -4.00 -4.34 -1.98
N TYR A 35 -5.02 -3.73 -2.58
CA TYR A 35 -6.41 -4.15 -2.45
C TYR A 35 -7.27 -3.74 -3.65
N SER A 36 -8.37 -4.45 -3.84
CA SER A 36 -9.45 -4.03 -4.74
C SER A 36 -10.77 -3.94 -3.97
N PHE A 37 -11.50 -2.86 -4.21
CA PHE A 37 -12.79 -2.56 -3.57
C PHE A 37 -13.76 -2.00 -4.62
N GLY A 38 -14.70 -2.83 -5.07
CA GLY A 38 -15.48 -2.55 -6.28
C GLY A 38 -14.56 -2.28 -7.47
N ALA A 39 -14.81 -1.17 -8.19
CA ALA A 39 -13.98 -0.74 -9.32
C ALA A 39 -12.61 -0.14 -8.92
N LYS A 40 -12.38 0.16 -7.63
CA LYS A 40 -11.12 0.77 -7.18
C LYS A 40 -10.07 -0.31 -7.01
N ASN A 41 -8.94 -0.18 -7.71
CA ASN A 41 -7.78 -1.03 -7.52
C ASN A 41 -6.60 -0.19 -7.02
N VAL A 42 -6.02 -0.57 -5.89
CA VAL A 42 -4.87 0.10 -5.29
C VAL A 42 -3.76 -0.92 -5.18
N ILE A 43 -2.60 -0.59 -5.75
CA ILE A 43 -1.41 -1.44 -5.71
C ILE A 43 -0.25 -0.59 -5.24
N LYS A 44 0.44 -1.03 -4.18
CA LYS A 44 1.52 -0.27 -3.57
C LYS A 44 2.65 -0.03 -4.57
N GLY A 45 2.96 1.25 -4.80
CA GLY A 45 4.09 1.66 -5.64
C GLY A 45 3.83 1.61 -7.14
N ILE A 46 2.62 1.22 -7.56
CA ILE A 46 2.19 1.23 -8.96
C ILE A 46 1.27 2.42 -9.20
N ARG A 47 1.57 3.22 -10.22
CA ARG A 47 0.71 4.34 -10.62
C ARG A 47 -0.56 3.84 -11.29
N VAL A 48 -1.63 4.63 -11.22
CA VAL A 48 -2.88 4.33 -11.93
C VAL A 48 -2.66 4.30 -13.45
N SER A 49 -1.71 5.08 -13.97
CA SER A 49 -1.31 5.11 -15.38
C SER A 49 -0.31 4.03 -15.79
N ALA A 50 0.15 3.17 -14.87
CA ALA A 50 1.13 2.15 -15.19
C ALA A 50 0.54 1.10 -16.16
N LEU A 51 1.34 0.69 -17.15
CA LEU A 51 0.98 -0.39 -18.06
C LEU A 51 1.25 -1.73 -17.38
N LYS A 52 0.24 -2.59 -17.26
CA LYS A 52 0.43 -3.97 -16.84
C LYS A 52 1.03 -4.76 -18.00
N ILE A 53 2.23 -5.30 -17.82
CA ILE A 53 2.90 -6.15 -18.83
C ILE A 53 2.40 -7.58 -18.66
N THR A 54 2.56 -8.14 -17.46
CA THR A 54 2.10 -9.48 -17.09
C THR A 54 1.59 -9.47 -15.64
N ASP A 55 1.21 -10.63 -15.12
CA ASP A 55 0.87 -10.75 -13.71
C ASP A 55 2.04 -10.33 -12.82
N ASN A 56 1.75 -9.37 -11.92
CA ASN A 56 2.71 -8.76 -11.00
C ASN A 56 3.86 -7.97 -11.65
N VAL A 57 3.85 -7.72 -12.96
CA VAL A 57 4.87 -6.93 -13.65
C VAL A 57 4.24 -5.73 -14.34
N TYR A 58 4.73 -4.53 -14.02
CA TYR A 58 4.21 -3.26 -14.52
C TYR A 58 5.32 -2.37 -15.06
N SER A 59 5.06 -1.67 -16.15
CA SER A 59 5.91 -0.59 -16.65
C SER A 59 5.31 0.76 -16.26
N GLN A 60 6.13 1.69 -15.76
CA GLN A 60 5.69 3.04 -15.45
C GLN A 60 6.82 4.05 -15.56
N GLU A 61 6.46 5.31 -15.74
CA GLU A 61 7.41 6.40 -15.75
C GLU A 61 8.00 6.67 -14.36
N LYS A 62 9.28 7.01 -14.30
CA LYS A 62 10.00 7.51 -13.14
C LYS A 62 10.42 8.94 -13.44
N TRP A 63 9.72 9.85 -12.79
CA TRP A 63 9.98 11.28 -12.88
C TRP A 63 11.10 11.66 -11.90
N PRO A 64 12.14 12.37 -12.34
CA PRO A 64 13.22 12.78 -11.46
C PRO A 64 12.71 13.82 -10.46
N SER A 65 13.12 13.67 -9.19
CA SER A 65 12.85 14.70 -8.19
C SER A 65 13.89 15.81 -8.30
N PHE A 66 13.54 17.03 -7.91
CA PHE A 66 14.49 18.16 -7.90
C PHE A 66 15.78 17.83 -7.14
N ARG A 67 15.65 17.18 -5.97
CA ARG A 67 16.80 16.69 -5.20
C ARG A 67 17.62 15.63 -5.96
N GLY A 68 16.96 14.76 -6.72
CA GLY A 68 17.61 13.77 -7.57
C GLY A 68 18.42 14.41 -8.70
N LEU A 69 17.85 15.43 -9.34
CA LEU A 69 18.51 16.22 -10.40
C LEU A 69 19.76 16.93 -9.87
N LEU A 70 19.66 17.63 -8.73
CA LEU A 70 20.81 18.28 -8.11
C LEU A 70 21.94 17.29 -7.76
N ARG A 71 21.59 16.08 -7.31
CA ARG A 71 22.58 15.03 -6.99
C ARG A 71 23.21 14.39 -8.23
N SER A 72 22.60 14.53 -9.40
CA SER A 72 23.14 14.00 -10.65
C SER A 72 24.31 14.82 -11.21
N GLY A 73 24.47 16.07 -10.73
CA GLY A 73 25.43 17.03 -11.27
C GLY A 73 25.03 17.65 -12.61
N LYS A 74 23.86 17.29 -13.16
CA LYS A 74 23.29 17.80 -14.41
C LYS A 74 21.82 18.19 -14.24
N PRO A 75 21.51 19.22 -13.44
CA PRO A 75 20.13 19.59 -13.13
C PRO A 75 19.29 20.03 -14.35
N GLU A 76 19.95 20.44 -15.43
CA GLU A 76 19.38 20.77 -16.73
C GLU A 76 18.79 19.54 -17.47
N ASP A 77 19.28 18.34 -17.17
CA ASP A 77 18.84 17.09 -17.82
C ASP A 77 17.58 16.52 -17.13
N TYR A 78 16.41 17.04 -17.50
CA TYR A 78 15.12 16.52 -17.02
C TYR A 78 14.65 15.30 -17.83
N ILE A 79 15.21 14.12 -17.52
CA ILE A 79 14.89 12.88 -18.24
C ILE A 79 13.85 12.07 -17.47
N VAL A 80 12.72 11.76 -18.12
CA VAL A 80 11.73 10.80 -17.60
C VAL A 80 12.09 9.40 -18.07
N GLU A 81 12.35 8.51 -17.12
CA GLU A 81 12.74 7.12 -17.40
C GLU A 81 11.52 6.20 -17.39
N THR A 82 11.52 5.15 -18.21
CA THR A 82 10.58 4.05 -18.03
C THR A 82 11.20 2.99 -17.12
N VAL A 83 10.48 2.58 -16.07
CA VAL A 83 10.94 1.55 -15.13
C VAL A 83 9.96 0.39 -15.02
N THR A 84 10.50 -0.82 -14.95
CA THR A 84 9.73 -2.03 -14.67
C THR A 84 9.64 -2.26 -13.16
N LYS A 85 8.45 -2.57 -12.67
CA LYS A 85 8.14 -2.90 -11.29
C LYS A 85 7.67 -4.35 -11.20
N HIS A 86 8.40 -5.15 -10.44
CA HIS A 86 8.04 -6.50 -10.07
C HIS A 86 7.43 -6.48 -8.67
N LEU A 87 6.20 -7.00 -8.55
CA LEU A 87 5.49 -7.07 -7.28
C LEU A 87 5.59 -8.49 -6.71
N THR A 88 5.87 -8.57 -5.42
CA THR A 88 5.70 -9.79 -4.65
C THR A 88 4.53 -9.56 -3.70
N ARG A 89 3.61 -10.53 -3.65
CA ARG A 89 2.46 -10.52 -2.71
C ARG A 89 2.73 -11.41 -1.49
N ASN A 90 3.97 -11.79 -1.26
CA ASN A 90 4.36 -12.53 -0.08
C ASN A 90 4.42 -11.56 1.11
N TYR A 91 3.59 -11.79 2.12
CA TYR A 91 3.55 -10.94 3.29
C TYR A 91 4.57 -11.42 4.33
N THR A 92 5.73 -10.77 4.38
CA THR A 92 6.87 -11.16 5.24
C THR A 92 7.08 -10.21 6.42
N LYS A 93 6.02 -9.57 6.91
CA LYS A 93 6.08 -8.54 7.98
C LYS A 93 5.46 -9.02 9.29
N GLY A 94 5.19 -10.31 9.39
CA GLY A 94 4.56 -10.96 10.53
C GLY A 94 4.08 -12.35 10.11
N ASN A 95 3.55 -13.11 11.07
CA ASN A 95 2.95 -14.40 10.79
C ASN A 95 1.48 -14.18 10.40
N VAL A 96 1.13 -14.58 9.19
CA VAL A 96 -0.26 -14.52 8.71
C VAL A 96 -0.98 -15.78 9.20
N ASN A 97 -1.93 -15.60 10.10
CA ASN A 97 -2.75 -16.68 10.63
C ASN A 97 -3.78 -17.15 9.57
N LEU A 98 -4.40 -18.32 9.79
CA LEU A 98 -5.41 -18.88 8.90
C LEU A 98 -6.65 -17.99 8.71
N ASP A 99 -6.95 -17.14 9.68
CA ASP A 99 -8.02 -16.14 9.64
C ASP A 99 -7.61 -14.83 8.93
N GLY A 100 -6.36 -14.75 8.46
CA GLY A 100 -5.79 -13.58 7.79
C GLY A 100 -5.30 -12.49 8.75
N VAL A 101 -5.41 -12.67 10.07
CA VAL A 101 -4.82 -11.74 11.06
C VAL A 101 -3.31 -11.91 11.04
N VAL A 102 -2.59 -10.78 11.11
CA VAL A 102 -1.13 -10.77 11.14
C VAL A 102 -0.67 -10.57 12.58
N SER A 103 0.07 -11.54 13.12
CA SER A 103 0.79 -11.38 14.39
C SER A 103 2.21 -10.87 14.12
N PRO A 104 2.73 -9.96 14.95
CA PRO A 104 4.10 -9.46 14.80
C PRO A 104 5.11 -10.57 15.08
N TYR A 105 6.30 -10.46 14.48
CA TYR A 105 7.43 -11.28 14.91
C TYR A 105 7.81 -10.92 16.35
N VAL A 106 8.10 -11.93 17.17
CA VAL A 106 8.61 -11.76 18.53
C VAL A 106 10.13 -11.92 18.47
N PHE A 107 10.87 -10.91 18.94
CA PHE A 107 12.33 -10.99 19.03
C PHE A 107 12.74 -11.92 20.18
N ALA A 108 13.86 -12.63 20.01
CA ALA A 108 14.35 -13.60 21.00
C ALA A 108 14.54 -12.99 22.40
N ASP A 109 14.96 -11.72 22.48
CA ASP A 109 15.18 -11.01 23.74
C ASP A 109 13.88 -10.67 24.50
N SER A 110 12.72 -10.87 23.86
CA SER A 110 11.39 -10.69 24.45
C SER A 110 10.69 -12.01 24.76
N ALA A 111 11.31 -13.15 24.43
CA ALA A 111 10.80 -14.45 24.84
C ALA A 111 11.15 -14.64 26.32
N VAL A 112 10.13 -14.69 27.19
CA VAL A 112 10.30 -15.19 28.55
C VAL A 112 10.70 -16.66 28.40
N ILE A 113 11.97 -16.95 28.69
CA ILE A 113 12.48 -18.32 28.78
C ILE A 113 11.75 -18.98 29.96
N PRO A 114 11.23 -20.21 29.82
CA PRO A 114 10.52 -20.92 30.89
C PRO A 114 11.34 -21.10 32.16
#